data_AF-A0A662E0H8-F1
#
_entry.id   AF-A0A662E0H8-F1
#
_cell.length_a   1.000
_cell.length_b   1.000
_cell.length_c   1.000
_cell.angle_alpha   90.00
_cell.angle_beta   90.00
_cell.angle_gamma   90.00
#
_symmetry.space_group_name_H-M   'P 1'
#
loop_
_entity.id
_entity.type
_entity.pdbx_description
1 polymer ?
#
loop_
_entity_poly.entity_id
_entity_poly.type
_entity_poly.pdbx_seq_one_letter_code
_entity_poly.pdbx_strand_id
1 'polypeptide(L)'
;AALFHDVLITLSALALFHREINLPTIAALLTLVGYSVNDTVVVFDRVRENLKLRRGEDLEGLMNDSINQTLSRTIITSGTTLMVVLTLYIFGGDVINTFAFVLLIGIIVGTYSSMFVASPVALAMNNSLAARRRRKRKR
;
A
#
# COMPACT_ATOMS: atom_id res chain seq x y z
N ALA A 1 -3.44 2.43 -8.83
CA ALA A 1 -2.10 2.00 -9.28
C ALA A 1 -1.47 1.05 -8.26
N ALA A 2 -1.24 1.49 -7.01
CA ALA A 2 -0.68 0.65 -5.93
C ALA A 2 -1.43 -0.68 -5.73
N LEU A 3 -2.75 -0.66 -5.51
CA LEU A 3 -3.54 -1.90 -5.31
C LEU A 3 -3.46 -2.90 -6.48
N PHE A 4 -3.46 -2.39 -7.72
CA PHE A 4 -3.34 -3.26 -8.90
C PHE A 4 -1.96 -3.91 -8.97
N HIS A 5 -0.91 -3.16 -8.62
CA HIS A 5 0.46 -3.66 -8.53
C HIS A 5 0.60 -4.72 -7.42
N ASP A 6 0.02 -4.50 -6.24
CA ASP A 6 0.08 -5.43 -5.10
C ASP A 6 -0.59 -6.77 -5.44
N VAL A 7 -1.77 -6.72 -6.08
CA VAL A 7 -2.50 -7.92 -6.52
C VAL A 7 -1.75 -8.63 -7.66
N LEU A 8 -1.17 -7.89 -8.60
CA LEU A 8 -0.46 -8.48 -9.74
C LEU A 8 0.84 -9.17 -9.29
N ILE A 9 1.60 -8.59 -8.37
CA ILE A 9 2.80 -9.21 -7.81
C ILE A 9 2.46 -10.45 -6.99
N THR A 10 1.42 -10.40 -6.16
CA THR A 10 1.00 -11.57 -5.37
C THR A 10 0.50 -12.72 -6.24
N LEU A 11 -0.27 -12.43 -7.30
CA LEU A 11 -0.66 -13.43 -8.29
C LEU A 11 0.54 -13.99 -9.08
N SER A 12 1.52 -13.14 -9.41
CA SER A 12 2.75 -13.58 -10.09
C SER A 12 3.59 -14.49 -9.20
N ALA A 13 3.69 -14.20 -7.90
CA ALA A 13 4.37 -15.05 -6.94
C ALA A 13 3.65 -16.41 -6.80
N LEU A 14 2.32 -16.42 -6.70
CA LEU A 14 1.54 -17.68 -6.69
C LEU A 14 1.83 -18.56 -7.91
N ALA A 15 1.90 -17.94 -9.10
CA ALA A 15 2.22 -18.64 -10.34
C ALA A 15 3.66 -19.18 -10.36
N LEU A 16 4.65 -18.40 -9.89
CA LEU A 16 6.06 -18.83 -9.83
C LEU A 16 6.28 -19.98 -8.85
N PHE A 17 5.62 -19.96 -7.70
CA PHE A 17 5.75 -20.99 -6.67
C PHE A 17 4.77 -22.17 -6.86
N HIS A 18 4.08 -22.23 -8.00
CA HIS A 18 3.16 -23.31 -8.36
C HIS A 18 2.11 -23.60 -7.28
N ARG A 19 1.63 -22.54 -6.62
CA ARG A 19 0.63 -22.64 -5.53
C ARG A 19 -0.78 -22.60 -6.11
N GLU A 20 -1.64 -23.50 -5.63
CA GLU A 20 -3.01 -23.60 -6.10
C GLU A 20 -3.87 -22.41 -5.67
N ILE A 21 -4.76 -21.98 -6.57
CA ILE A 21 -5.77 -20.96 -6.30
C ILE A 21 -7.02 -21.67 -5.78
N ASN A 22 -7.07 -21.84 -4.47
CA ASN A 22 -8.18 -22.47 -3.77
C ASN A 22 -8.97 -21.41 -2.97
N LEU A 23 -10.09 -21.80 -2.35
CA LEU A 23 -10.94 -20.88 -1.59
C LEU A 23 -10.16 -20.11 -0.48
N PRO A 24 -9.21 -20.72 0.26
CA PRO A 24 -8.36 -19.98 1.20
C PRO A 24 -7.49 -18.93 0.51
N THR A 25 -6.95 -19.22 -0.68
CA THR A 25 -6.15 -18.27 -1.47
C THR A 25 -6.96 -17.03 -1.82
N ILE A 26 -8.23 -17.19 -2.21
CA ILE A 26 -9.14 -16.06 -2.50
C ILE A 26 -9.42 -15.25 -1.23
N ALA A 27 -9.65 -15.91 -0.09
CA ALA A 27 -9.82 -15.22 1.18
C ALA A 27 -8.59 -14.40 1.56
N ALA A 28 -7.38 -14.94 1.37
CA ALA A 28 -6.13 -14.22 1.61
C ALA A 28 -5.99 -12.98 0.72
N LEU A 29 -6.35 -13.08 -0.57
CA LEU A 29 -6.33 -11.94 -1.49
C LEU A 29 -7.32 -10.84 -1.07
N LEU A 30 -8.53 -11.21 -0.62
CA LEU A 30 -9.51 -10.24 -0.12
C LEU A 30 -9.00 -9.53 1.14
N THR A 31 -8.39 -10.27 2.07
CA THR A 31 -7.76 -9.70 3.27
C THR A 31 -6.63 -8.74 2.90
N LEU A 32 -5.80 -9.11 1.92
CA LEU A 32 -4.72 -8.26 1.42
C LEU A 32 -5.24 -6.93 0.85
N VAL A 33 -6.31 -6.98 0.04
CA VAL A 33 -6.93 -5.76 -0.50
C VAL A 33 -7.41 -4.85 0.65
N GLY A 34 -8.08 -5.41 1.66
CA GLY A 34 -8.50 -4.64 2.84
C GLY A 34 -7.32 -3.99 3.58
N TYR A 35 -6.22 -4.74 3.72
CA TYR A 35 -5.00 -4.27 4.37
C TYR A 35 -4.34 -3.09 3.62
N SER A 36 -4.13 -3.22 2.31
CA SER A 36 -3.52 -2.16 1.48
C SER A 36 -4.41 -0.92 1.37
N VAL A 37 -5.75 -1.09 1.31
CA VAL A 37 -6.71 0.02 1.36
C VAL A 37 -6.64 0.76 2.70
N ASN A 38 -6.57 0.05 3.82
CA ASN A 38 -6.47 0.67 5.15
C ASN A 38 -5.24 1.59 5.24
N ASP A 39 -4.07 1.12 4.84
CA ASP A 39 -2.84 1.92 4.85
C ASP A 39 -2.96 3.15 3.95
N THR A 40 -3.56 2.97 2.78
CA THR A 40 -3.80 4.05 1.82
C THR A 40 -4.71 5.14 2.40
N VAL A 41 -5.81 4.76 3.06
CA VAL A 41 -6.75 5.72 3.67
C VAL A 41 -6.06 6.55 4.76
N VAL A 42 -5.26 5.93 5.63
CA VAL A 42 -4.55 6.64 6.72
C VAL A 42 -3.61 7.70 6.17
N VAL A 43 -2.82 7.38 5.14
CA VAL A 43 -1.91 8.34 4.49
C VAL A 43 -2.69 9.48 3.85
N PHE A 44 -3.75 9.17 3.08
CA PHE A 44 -4.54 10.19 2.40
C PHE A 44 -5.31 11.11 3.36
N ASP A 45 -5.80 10.58 4.49
CA ASP A 45 -6.44 11.40 5.52
C ASP A 45 -5.43 12.37 6.13
N ARG A 46 -4.20 11.91 6.40
CA ARG A 46 -3.14 12.79 6.92
C ARG A 46 -2.70 13.86 5.93
N VAL A 47 -2.65 13.55 4.64
CA VAL A 47 -2.40 14.54 3.59
C VAL A 47 -3.52 15.59 3.58
N ARG A 48 -4.78 15.16 3.67
CA ARG A 48 -5.94 16.06 3.70
C ARG A 48 -5.95 16.96 4.94
N GLU A 49 -5.57 16.41 6.09
CA GLU A 49 -5.45 17.16 7.33
C GLU A 49 -4.36 18.22 7.28
N ASN A 50 -3.15 17.85 6.85
CA ASN A 50 -2.03 18.79 6.72
C ASN A 50 -2.35 19.89 5.69
N LEU A 51 -3.05 19.57 4.59
CA LEU A 51 -3.48 20.55 3.59
C LEU A 51 -4.44 21.61 4.16
N LYS A 52 -5.26 21.25 5.15
CA LYS A 52 -6.14 22.21 5.85
C LYS A 52 -5.36 23.09 6.83
N LEU A 53 -4.40 22.52 7.54
CA LEU A 53 -3.62 23.20 8.59
C LEU A 53 -2.53 24.12 8.03
N ARG A 54 -1.93 23.76 6.88
CA ARG A 54 -0.78 24.46 6.29
C ARG A 54 -1.10 25.03 4.91
N ARG A 55 -1.94 26.05 4.88
CA ARG A 55 -2.31 26.77 3.65
C ARG A 55 -1.11 27.57 3.12
N GLY A 56 -0.57 27.19 1.97
CA GLY A 56 0.46 27.95 1.24
C GLY A 56 1.84 27.29 1.18
N GLU A 57 2.05 26.16 1.87
CA GLU A 57 3.26 25.34 1.71
C GLU A 57 3.28 24.62 0.37
N ASP A 58 4.49 24.31 -0.10
CA ASP A 58 4.68 23.48 -1.29
C ASP A 58 4.08 22.09 -1.06
N LEU A 59 3.29 21.63 -2.02
CA LEU A 59 2.56 20.35 -1.93
C LEU A 59 3.51 19.17 -1.77
N GLU A 60 4.73 19.29 -2.29
CA GLU A 60 5.77 18.28 -2.20
C GLU A 60 6.30 18.11 -0.77
N GLY A 61 6.60 19.23 -0.09
CA GLY A 61 6.99 19.22 1.32
C GLY A 61 5.88 18.71 2.23
N LEU A 62 4.64 19.13 1.97
CA LEU A 62 3.48 18.71 2.76
C LEU A 62 3.20 17.21 2.66
N MET A 63 3.32 16.64 1.46
CA MET A 63 3.18 15.19 1.27
C MET A 63 4.27 14.44 2.02
N ASN A 64 5.54 14.86 1.88
CA ASN A 64 6.65 14.21 2.57
C ASN A 64 6.46 14.22 4.09
N ASP A 65 6.01 15.35 4.65
CA ASP A 65 5.67 15.47 6.08
C ASP A 65 4.52 14.55 6.49
N SER A 66 3.44 14.48 5.68
CA SER A 66 2.32 13.57 5.94
C SER A 66 2.74 12.10 5.96
N ILE A 67 3.56 11.68 5.00
CA ILE A 67 4.06 10.30 4.91
C ILE A 67 4.90 9.98 6.14
N ASN A 68 5.86 10.84 6.49
CA ASN A 68 6.71 10.65 7.66
C ASN A 68 5.92 10.58 8.98
N GLN A 69 4.84 11.36 9.12
CA GLN A 69 3.97 11.32 10.29
C GLN A 69 3.18 10.00 10.40
N THR A 70 2.80 9.39 9.26
CA THR A 70 2.09 8.10 9.25
C THR A 70 3.02 6.89 9.29
N LEU A 71 4.29 7.06 8.93
CA LEU A 71 5.28 6.00 8.74
C LEU A 71 5.41 5.09 9.97
N SER A 72 5.58 5.66 11.16
CA SER A 72 5.72 4.87 12.39
C SER A 72 4.50 3.99 12.66
N ARG A 73 3.29 4.51 12.42
CA ARG A 73 2.05 3.75 12.60
C ARG A 73 1.97 2.59 11.60
N THR A 74 2.25 2.87 10.33
CA THR A 74 2.19 1.86 9.26
C THR A 74 3.24 0.77 9.48
N ILE A 75 4.47 1.12 9.90
CA ILE A 75 5.52 0.14 10.21
C ILE A 75 5.15 -0.72 11.42
N ILE A 76 4.60 -0.13 12.50
CA ILE A 76 4.22 -0.91 13.69
C ILE A 76 3.06 -1.86 13.37
N THR A 77 2.05 -1.40 12.64
CA THR A 77 0.89 -2.22 12.29
C THR A 77 1.25 -3.32 11.27
N SER A 78 2.04 -3.02 10.24
CA SER A 78 2.57 -4.04 9.31
C SER A 78 3.52 -5.03 9.97
N GLY A 79 4.40 -4.56 10.85
CA GLY A 79 5.35 -5.41 11.55
C GLY A 79 4.66 -6.42 12.46
N THR A 80 3.64 -5.99 13.21
CA THR A 80 2.89 -6.88 14.11
C THR A 80 2.06 -7.91 13.34
N THR A 81 1.42 -7.52 12.23
CA THR A 81 0.69 -8.47 11.38
C THR A 81 1.64 -9.45 10.69
N LEU A 82 2.80 -8.99 10.22
CA LEU A 82 3.81 -9.83 9.61
C LEU A 82 4.36 -10.87 10.59
N MET A 83 4.55 -10.53 11.86
CA MET A 83 4.93 -11.52 12.89
C MET A 83 3.88 -12.62 13.07
N VAL A 84 2.59 -12.26 13.10
CA VAL A 84 1.50 -13.23 13.21
C VAL A 84 1.45 -14.13 11.97
N VAL A 85 1.50 -13.54 10.78
CA VAL A 85 1.46 -14.28 9.51
C VAL A 85 2.68 -15.19 9.34
N LEU A 86 3.86 -14.75 9.78
CA LEU A 86 5.07 -15.57 9.76
C LEU A 86 4.92 -16.80 10.68
N THR A 87 4.35 -16.61 11.87
CA THR A 87 4.06 -17.71 12.79
C THR A 87 3.05 -18.68 12.16
N LEU A 88 2.00 -18.18 11.52
CA LEU A 88 1.04 -19.01 10.79
C LEU A 88 1.68 -19.75 9.61
N TYR A 89 2.64 -19.14 8.92
CA TYR A 89 3.31 -19.78 7.80
C TYR A 89 4.19 -20.96 8.25
N ILE A 90 4.92 -20.80 9.36
CA ILE A 90 5.84 -21.82 9.89
C ILE A 90 5.07 -22.93 10.63
N PHE A 91 4.08 -22.57 11.45
CA PHE A 91 3.41 -23.49 12.38
C PHE A 91 1.99 -23.89 11.98
N GLY A 92 1.42 -23.29 10.93
CA GLY A 92 0.02 -23.50 10.56
C GLY A 92 -0.31 -24.82 9.86
N GLY A 93 0.68 -25.54 9.34
CA GLY A 93 0.47 -26.75 8.56
C GLY A 93 -0.10 -26.49 7.15
N ASP A 94 -0.30 -27.55 6.37
CA ASP A 94 -0.47 -27.45 4.91
C ASP A 94 -1.73 -26.67 4.46
N VAL A 95 -2.82 -26.77 5.21
CA VAL A 95 -4.11 -26.16 4.84
C VAL A 95 -4.04 -24.62 4.84
N ILE A 96 -3.33 -24.04 5.80
CA ILE A 96 -3.18 -22.58 5.93
C ILE A 96 -1.82 -22.07 5.48
N ASN A 97 -0.88 -22.94 5.10
CA ASN A 97 0.43 -22.54 4.59
C ASN A 97 0.31 -21.66 3.35
N THR A 98 -0.53 -22.05 2.38
CA THR A 98 -0.76 -21.25 1.15
C THR A 98 -1.46 -19.92 1.47
N PHE A 99 -2.40 -19.91 2.41
CA PHE A 99 -3.06 -18.69 2.88
C PHE A 99 -2.05 -17.71 3.50
N ALA A 100 -1.24 -18.22 4.43
CA ALA A 100 -0.22 -17.43 5.12
C ALA A 100 0.88 -16.94 4.15
N PHE A 101 1.25 -17.74 3.16
CA PHE A 101 2.20 -17.35 2.12
C PHE A 101 1.71 -16.13 1.31
N VAL A 102 0.45 -16.15 0.88
CA VAL A 102 -0.17 -15.04 0.14
C VAL A 102 -0.18 -13.77 0.98
N LEU A 103 -0.57 -13.87 2.25
CA LEU A 103 -0.55 -12.72 3.15
C LEU A 103 0.87 -12.22 3.43
N LEU A 104 1.85 -13.11 3.56
CA LEU A 104 3.24 -12.74 3.83
C LEU A 104 3.80 -11.88 2.69
N ILE A 105 3.69 -12.36 1.45
CA ILE A 105 4.14 -11.60 0.27
C ILE A 105 3.30 -10.34 0.10
N GLY A 106 1.98 -10.45 0.28
CA GLY A 106 1.06 -9.34 0.13
C GLY A 106 1.35 -8.19 1.09
N ILE A 107 1.59 -8.47 2.37
CA ILE A 107 1.91 -7.43 3.36
C ILE A 107 3.26 -6.79 3.04
N ILE A 108 4.29 -7.56 2.71
CA ILE A 108 5.62 -7.03 2.37
C ILE A 108 5.53 -6.07 1.16
N VAL A 109 4.85 -6.50 0.10
CA VAL A 109 4.70 -5.70 -1.13
C VAL A 109 3.76 -4.51 -0.89
N GLY A 110 2.65 -4.73 -0.19
CA GLY A 110 1.63 -3.71 0.09
C GLY A 110 2.15 -2.59 0.98
N THR A 111 2.89 -2.91 2.05
CA THR A 111 3.50 -1.91 2.94
C THR A 111 4.57 -1.08 2.20
N TYR A 112 5.34 -1.70 1.30
CA TYR A 112 6.30 -0.97 0.47
C TYR A 112 5.59 -0.07 -0.56
N SER A 113 4.59 -0.61 -1.26
CA SER A 113 3.82 0.07 -2.31
C SER A 113 3.02 1.25 -1.78
N SER A 114 2.35 1.09 -0.64
CA SER A 114 1.52 2.14 -0.04
C SER A 114 2.35 3.35 0.42
N MET A 115 3.57 3.13 0.92
CA MET A 115 4.42 4.23 1.42
C MET A 115 5.35 4.83 0.36
N PHE A 116 5.95 4.01 -0.50
CA PHE A 116 6.99 4.45 -1.43
C PHE A 116 6.52 4.60 -2.88
N VAL A 117 5.39 4.00 -3.29
CA VAL A 117 4.86 4.14 -4.66
C VAL A 117 3.70 5.16 -4.70
N ALA A 118 2.87 5.24 -3.67
CA ALA A 118 1.78 6.22 -3.63
C ALA A 118 2.30 7.68 -3.66
N SER A 119 3.41 7.94 -2.98
CA SER A 119 4.04 9.25 -2.82
C SER A 119 4.57 9.84 -4.14
N PRO A 120 5.47 9.17 -4.89
CA PRO A 120 5.91 9.67 -6.20
C PRO A 120 4.80 9.67 -7.26
N VAL A 121 3.82 8.75 -7.19
CA VAL A 121 2.68 8.76 -8.12
C VAL A 121 1.77 9.96 -7.87
N ALA A 122 1.49 10.31 -6.62
CA ALA A 122 0.72 11.50 -6.28
C ALA A 122 1.46 12.79 -6.68
N LEU A 123 2.79 12.86 -6.50
CA LEU A 123 3.62 13.97 -6.99
C LEU A 123 3.58 14.07 -8.51
N ALA A 124 3.72 12.95 -9.23
CA ALA A 124 3.67 12.93 -10.69
C ALA A 124 2.31 13.37 -11.23
N MET A 125 1.21 12.95 -10.59
CA MET A 125 -0.16 13.32 -10.97
C MET A 125 -0.42 14.82 -10.71
N ASN A 126 0.10 15.37 -9.61
CA ASN A 126 -0.01 16.79 -9.32
C ASN A 126 0.86 17.65 -10.27
N ASN A 127 2.09 17.23 -10.57
CA ASN A 127 2.96 17.94 -11.53
C ASN A 127 2.33 18.03 -12.93
N SER A 128 1.66 16.96 -13.36
CA SER A 128 0.93 16.96 -14.63
C SER A 128 -0.36 17.80 -14.59
N LEU A 129 -1.04 17.91 -13.44
CA LEU A 129 -2.17 18.83 -13.22
C LEU A 129 -1.73 20.31 -13.15
N ALA A 130 -0.61 20.60 -12.49
CA ALA A 130 -0.01 21.93 -12.41
C ALA A 130 0.47 22.41 -13.80
N ALA A 131 1.08 21.52 -14.59
CA ALA A 131 1.44 21.79 -15.98
C ALA A 131 0.20 22.10 -16.86
N ARG A 132 -0.91 21.37 -16.65
CA ARG A 132 -2.19 21.64 -17.34
C ARG A 132 -2.82 22.97 -16.93
N ARG A 133 -2.75 23.36 -15.64
CA ARG A 133 -3.22 24.67 -15.16
C ARG A 133 -2.39 25.84 -15.72
N ARG A 134 -1.06 25.69 -15.82
CA ARG A 134 -0.18 26.68 -16.47
C ARG A 134 -0.49 26.86 -17.96
N ARG A 135 -0.84 25.79 -18.68
CA ARG A 135 -1.29 25.87 -20.09
C ARG A 135 -2.64 26.56 -20.26
N LYS A 136 -3.59 26.35 -19.34
CA LYS A 136 -4.90 27.04 -19.37
C LYS A 136 -4.85 28.52 -19.02
N ARG A 137 -3.86 28.97 -18.24
CA ARG A 137 -3.69 30.39 -17.86
C ARG A 137 -2.92 31.22 -18.91
N LYS A 138 -2.34 30.57 -19.92
CA LYS A 138 -1.63 31.19 -21.07
C LYS A 138 -2.48 31.29 -22.35
N ARG A 139 -3.71 30.78 -22.33
CA ARG A 139 -4.76 31.00 -23.35
C ARG A 139 -5.78 31.96 -22.77
#